data_AF-G2GGP6-F1
#
_entry.id   AF-G2GGP6-F1
#
_cell.length_a   1.000
_cell.length_b   1.000
_cell.length_c   1.000
_cell.angle_alpha   90.00
_cell.angle_beta   90.00
_cell.angle_gamma   90.00
#
_symmetry.space_group_name_H-M   'P 1'
#
loop_
_entity.id
_entity.type
_entity.pdbx_description
1 polymer ?
#
loop_
_entity_poly.entity_id
_entity_poly.type
_entity_poly.pdbx_seq_one_letter_code
_entity_poly.pdbx_strand_id
1 'polypeptide(L)'
;ADRRDIARIVTALARLRGEGRSGEAHALLVEVAHWPARRLPPLAAELRRTGLGADWATLLWEAASLPAERLVAAADALAAAGHTGDGERILRQGVARPAQEIGRAVLGLAGEGRRREIRALLDAYVRVRTPEEAARSAEPGPGTLVPLLLAAARGVSEERHWDLVHALRVAGFTA
;
A
#
# COMPACT_ATOMS: atom_id res chain seq x y z
N ALA A 1 -9.07 23.46 -3.87
CA ALA A 1 -8.91 22.77 -5.16
C ALA A 1 -9.56 21.39 -5.11
N ASP A 2 -9.00 20.48 -4.31
CA ASP A 2 -9.23 19.02 -4.30
C ASP A 2 -10.69 18.57 -4.48
N ARG A 3 -11.67 19.16 -3.76
CA ARG A 3 -13.10 18.76 -3.91
C ARG A 3 -13.70 19.08 -5.29
N ARG A 4 -13.29 20.19 -5.93
CA ARG A 4 -13.72 20.51 -7.31
C ARG A 4 -13.02 19.61 -8.33
N ASP A 5 -11.78 19.21 -8.06
CA ASP A 5 -11.03 18.29 -8.92
C ASP A 5 -11.66 16.89 -8.90
N ILE A 6 -11.98 16.38 -7.71
CA ILE A 6 -12.68 15.12 -7.50
C ILE A 6 -14.03 15.11 -8.23
N ALA A 7 -14.86 16.16 -8.04
CA ALA A 7 -16.15 16.24 -8.72
C ALA A 7 -16.02 16.23 -10.25
N ARG A 8 -15.05 16.96 -10.82
CA ARG A 8 -14.77 16.95 -12.26
C ARG A 8 -14.38 15.57 -12.78
N ILE A 9 -13.51 14.85 -12.07
CA ILE A 9 -13.12 13.48 -12.41
C ILE A 9 -14.32 12.54 -12.39
N VAL A 10 -15.14 12.59 -11.35
CA VAL A 10 -16.31 11.71 -11.23
C VAL A 10 -17.34 11.99 -12.34
N THR A 11 -17.58 13.26 -12.69
CA THR A 11 -18.42 13.62 -13.85
C THR A 11 -17.81 13.14 -15.17
N ALA A 12 -16.50 13.29 -15.38
CA ALA A 12 -15.83 12.82 -16.59
C ALA A 12 -15.89 11.30 -16.73
N LEU A 13 -15.67 10.57 -15.64
CA LEU A 13 -15.73 9.11 -15.59
C LEU A 13 -17.15 8.59 -15.84
N ALA A 14 -18.17 9.18 -15.21
CA ALA A 14 -19.57 8.86 -15.46
C ALA A 14 -19.94 9.05 -16.95
N ARG A 15 -19.49 10.16 -17.56
CA ARG A 15 -19.68 10.43 -18.99
C ARG A 15 -18.99 9.37 -19.87
N LEU A 16 -17.72 9.05 -19.60
CA LEU A 16 -16.97 8.04 -20.37
C LEU A 16 -17.61 6.65 -20.27
N ARG A 17 -18.13 6.28 -19.09
CA ARG A 17 -18.90 5.02 -18.91
C ARG A 17 -20.23 5.05 -19.67
N GLY A 18 -20.98 6.14 -19.64
CA GLY A 18 -22.21 6.32 -20.41
C GLY A 18 -22.00 6.32 -21.93
N GLU A 19 -20.85 6.81 -22.40
CA GLU A 19 -20.43 6.77 -23.81
C GLU A 19 -19.81 5.41 -24.22
N GLY A 20 -19.70 4.43 -23.31
CA GLY A 20 -19.07 3.13 -23.58
C GLY A 20 -17.54 3.15 -23.74
N ARG A 21 -16.89 4.29 -23.47
CA ARG A 21 -15.46 4.57 -23.71
C ARG A 21 -14.57 4.00 -22.60
N SER A 22 -14.64 2.67 -22.43
CA SER A 22 -14.04 1.97 -21.29
C SER A 22 -12.52 2.08 -21.20
N GLY A 23 -11.80 2.20 -22.32
CA GLY A 23 -10.34 2.42 -22.32
C GLY A 23 -9.93 3.78 -21.78
N GLU A 24 -10.65 4.85 -22.14
CA GLU A 24 -10.40 6.19 -21.62
C GLU A 24 -10.84 6.33 -20.16
N ALA A 25 -11.93 5.67 -19.78
CA ALA A 25 -12.33 5.57 -18.37
C ALA A 25 -11.24 4.88 -17.52
N HIS A 26 -10.62 3.81 -18.04
CA HIS A 26 -9.49 3.15 -17.37
C HIS A 26 -8.24 4.05 -17.32
N ALA A 27 -7.87 4.72 -18.41
CA ALA A 27 -6.74 5.66 -18.41
C ALA A 27 -6.91 6.79 -17.37
N LEU A 28 -8.14 7.30 -17.20
CA LEU A 28 -8.46 8.28 -16.17
C LEU A 28 -8.30 7.71 -14.75
N LEU A 29 -8.66 6.45 -14.52
CA LEU A 29 -8.45 5.78 -13.23
C LEU A 29 -6.96 5.57 -12.92
N VAL A 30 -6.15 5.24 -13.92
CA VAL A 30 -4.69 5.15 -13.80
C VAL A 30 -4.08 6.51 -13.43
N GLU A 31 -4.48 7.60 -14.10
CA GLU A 31 -4.02 8.96 -13.76
C GLU A 31 -4.36 9.31 -12.29
N VAL A 32 -5.60 9.02 -11.89
CA VAL A 32 -6.11 9.38 -10.56
C VAL A 32 -5.53 8.49 -9.45
N ALA A 33 -5.13 7.25 -9.74
CA ALA A 33 -4.35 6.42 -8.82
C ALA A 33 -2.98 7.06 -8.49
N HIS A 34 -2.37 7.80 -9.43
CA HIS A 34 -1.10 8.50 -9.23
C HIS A 34 -1.21 9.82 -8.45
N TRP A 35 -2.41 10.26 -8.08
CA TRP A 35 -2.63 11.47 -7.29
C TRP A 35 -2.07 11.35 -5.85
N PRO A 36 -1.86 12.48 -5.14
CA PRO A 36 -1.48 12.45 -3.73
C PRO A 36 -2.49 11.67 -2.88
N ALA A 37 -2.00 10.66 -2.14
CA ALA A 37 -2.80 9.69 -1.38
C ALA A 37 -3.97 10.27 -0.56
N ARG A 38 -3.79 11.46 0.05
CA ARG A 38 -4.83 12.22 0.78
C ARG A 38 -6.12 12.49 -0.03
N ARG A 39 -6.07 12.42 -1.37
CA ARG A 39 -7.22 12.62 -2.27
C ARG A 39 -8.04 11.35 -2.48
N LEU A 40 -7.50 10.17 -2.19
CA LEU A 40 -8.17 8.89 -2.43
C LEU A 40 -9.41 8.69 -1.54
N PRO A 41 -9.40 8.99 -0.22
CA PRO A 41 -10.61 8.84 0.59
C PRO A 41 -11.81 9.70 0.16
N PRO A 42 -11.69 11.03 -0.07
CA PRO A 42 -12.83 11.83 -0.53
C PRO A 42 -13.28 11.46 -1.96
N LEU A 43 -12.38 10.94 -2.79
CA LEU A 43 -12.74 10.36 -4.09
C LEU A 43 -13.55 9.06 -3.94
N ALA A 44 -13.15 8.16 -3.04
CA ALA A 44 -13.86 6.93 -2.73
C ALA A 44 -15.31 7.20 -2.30
N ALA A 45 -15.51 8.20 -1.44
CA ALA A 45 -16.82 8.65 -1.01
C ALA A 45 -17.67 9.18 -2.18
N GLU A 46 -17.09 9.98 -3.07
CA GLU A 46 -17.80 10.56 -4.21
C GLU A 46 -18.16 9.49 -5.27
N LEU A 47 -17.22 8.61 -5.64
CA LEU A 47 -17.48 7.50 -6.58
C LEU A 47 -18.61 6.59 -6.08
N ARG A 48 -18.61 6.24 -4.80
CA ARG A 48 -19.68 5.46 -4.16
C ARG A 48 -21.02 6.20 -4.23
N ARG A 49 -21.02 7.51 -3.91
CA ARG A 49 -22.22 8.36 -3.93
C ARG A 49 -22.84 8.48 -5.33
N THR A 50 -22.04 8.38 -6.39
CA THR A 50 -22.52 8.45 -7.79
C THR A 50 -22.68 7.08 -8.45
N GLY A 51 -22.65 5.98 -7.71
CA GLY A 51 -22.85 4.62 -8.24
C GLY A 51 -21.64 4.00 -8.96
N LEU A 52 -20.50 4.69 -9.02
CA LEU A 52 -19.25 4.24 -9.65
C LEU A 52 -18.41 3.36 -8.70
N GLY A 53 -19.07 2.50 -7.92
CA GLY A 53 -18.42 1.62 -6.95
C GLY A 53 -17.52 0.56 -7.59
N ALA A 54 -17.80 0.16 -8.83
CA ALA A 54 -16.96 -0.74 -9.61
C ALA A 54 -15.63 -0.06 -10.01
N ASP A 55 -15.68 1.20 -10.45
CA ASP A 55 -14.49 1.98 -10.78
C ASP A 55 -13.58 2.23 -9.56
N TRP A 56 -14.15 2.31 -8.35
CA TRP A 56 -13.37 2.34 -7.11
C TRP A 56 -12.58 1.04 -6.90
N ALA A 57 -13.14 -0.12 -7.23
CA ALA A 57 -12.42 -1.39 -7.15
C ALA A 57 -11.28 -1.47 -8.17
N THR A 58 -11.48 -0.95 -9.39
CA THR A 58 -10.42 -0.81 -10.41
C THR A 58 -9.32 0.13 -9.94
N LEU A 59 -9.65 1.31 -9.42
CA LEU A 59 -8.67 2.28 -8.92
C LEU A 59 -7.81 1.72 -7.80
N LEU A 60 -8.39 0.97 -6.87
CA LEU A 60 -7.63 0.31 -5.80
C LEU A 60 -6.63 -0.72 -6.34
N TRP A 61 -6.94 -1.40 -7.45
CA TRP A 61 -6.01 -2.30 -8.12
C TRP A 61 -4.84 -1.54 -8.75
N GLU A 62 -5.11 -0.43 -9.46
CA GLU A 62 -4.05 0.46 -9.97
C GLU A 62 -3.17 1.02 -8.85
N ALA A 63 -3.78 1.45 -7.74
CA ALA A 63 -3.08 1.97 -6.56
C ALA A 63 -2.18 0.92 -5.89
N ALA A 64 -2.58 -0.37 -5.94
CA ALA A 64 -1.77 -1.48 -5.46
C ALA A 64 -0.61 -1.85 -6.40
N SER A 65 -0.63 -1.43 -7.67
CA SER A 65 0.47 -1.60 -8.63
C SER A 65 1.54 -0.49 -8.55
N LEU A 66 1.33 0.55 -7.73
CA LEU A 66 2.28 1.66 -7.55
C LEU A 66 3.56 1.23 -6.80
N PRO A 67 4.64 2.05 -6.83
CA PRO A 67 5.76 1.92 -5.90
C PRO A 67 5.29 1.85 -4.44
N ALA A 68 5.97 1.03 -3.62
CA ALA A 68 5.49 0.68 -2.28
C ALA A 68 5.29 1.90 -1.37
N GLU A 69 6.07 2.96 -1.56
CA GLU A 69 5.97 4.24 -0.84
C GLU A 69 4.64 4.95 -1.10
N ARG A 70 4.13 4.86 -2.34
CA ARG A 70 2.83 5.42 -2.74
C ARG A 70 1.68 4.53 -2.30
N LEU A 71 1.86 3.23 -2.42
CA LEU A 71 0.91 2.20 -1.97
C LEU A 71 0.62 2.32 -0.48
N VAL A 72 1.67 2.44 0.34
CA VAL A 72 1.57 2.60 1.79
C VAL A 72 0.92 3.93 2.14
N ALA A 73 1.33 5.03 1.49
CA ALA A 73 0.68 6.32 1.70
C ALA A 73 -0.82 6.29 1.36
N ALA A 74 -1.23 5.56 0.31
CA ALA A 74 -2.63 5.35 -0.05
C ALA A 74 -3.38 4.56 1.03
N ALA A 75 -2.79 3.47 1.53
CA ALA A 75 -3.38 2.68 2.61
C ALA A 75 -3.51 3.46 3.93
N ASP A 76 -2.48 4.22 4.32
CA ASP A 76 -2.48 5.13 5.48
C ASP A 76 -3.59 6.17 5.37
N ALA A 77 -3.74 6.81 4.21
CA ALA A 77 -4.77 7.82 3.97
C ALA A 77 -6.18 7.23 4.05
N LEU A 78 -6.38 6.01 3.53
CA LEU A 78 -7.66 5.29 3.62
C LEU A 78 -7.98 4.88 5.06
N ALA A 79 -7.03 4.29 5.79
CA ALA A 79 -7.20 3.92 7.19
C ALA A 79 -7.51 5.15 8.08
N ALA A 80 -6.78 6.25 7.91
CA ALA A 80 -7.00 7.51 8.64
C ALA A 80 -8.38 8.15 8.35
N ALA A 81 -9.01 7.81 7.23
CA ALA A 81 -10.36 8.25 6.86
C ALA A 81 -11.47 7.23 7.19
N GLY A 82 -11.16 6.15 7.92
CA GLY A 82 -12.12 5.10 8.29
C GLY A 82 -12.38 4.07 7.18
N HIS A 83 -11.59 4.05 6.11
CA HIS A 83 -11.65 3.05 5.04
C HIS A 83 -10.60 1.94 5.25
N THR A 84 -10.47 1.44 6.49
CA THR A 84 -9.45 0.46 6.89
C THR A 84 -9.43 -0.79 6.01
N GLY A 85 -10.60 -1.34 5.66
CA GLY A 85 -10.70 -2.51 4.77
C GLY A 85 -10.21 -2.27 3.32
N ASP A 86 -10.26 -1.03 2.83
CA ASP A 86 -9.67 -0.67 1.52
C ASP A 86 -8.14 -0.54 1.64
N GLY A 87 -7.65 0.07 2.72
CA GLY A 87 -6.22 0.17 3.01
C GLY A 87 -5.56 -1.20 3.17
N GLU A 88 -6.15 -2.07 3.99
CA GLU A 88 -5.70 -3.47 4.11
C GLU A 88 -5.75 -4.24 2.78
N ARG A 89 -6.77 -3.99 1.94
CA ARG A 89 -6.88 -4.64 0.63
C ARG A 89 -5.74 -4.23 -0.29
N ILE A 90 -5.42 -2.95 -0.37
CA ILE A 90 -4.24 -2.47 -1.11
C ILE A 90 -2.97 -3.12 -0.56
N LEU A 91 -2.78 -3.17 0.76
CA LEU A 91 -1.59 -3.76 1.38
C LEU A 91 -1.49 -5.27 1.08
N ARG A 92 -2.60 -6.01 1.09
CA ARG A 92 -2.68 -7.42 0.67
C ARG A 92 -2.43 -7.64 -0.84
N GLN A 93 -2.61 -6.63 -1.68
CA GLN A 93 -2.29 -6.67 -3.11
C GLN A 93 -0.85 -6.19 -3.41
N GLY A 94 -0.29 -5.32 -2.57
CA GLY A 94 1.07 -4.77 -2.67
C GLY A 94 2.19 -5.69 -2.20
N VAL A 95 1.82 -6.76 -1.49
CA VAL A 95 2.64 -7.95 -1.37
C VAL A 95 2.51 -8.80 -2.64
N ALA A 96 2.99 -10.06 -2.65
CA ALA A 96 3.18 -10.86 -3.87
C ALA A 96 4.24 -10.30 -4.85
N ARG A 97 4.54 -9.00 -4.79
CA ARG A 97 5.89 -8.47 -5.04
C ARG A 97 6.94 -9.34 -4.33
N PRO A 98 8.09 -9.63 -4.95
CA PRO A 98 9.16 -10.40 -4.31
C PRO A 98 9.60 -9.75 -2.99
N ALA A 99 9.94 -10.56 -1.99
CA ALA A 99 10.34 -10.06 -0.67
C ALA A 99 11.52 -9.07 -0.74
N GLN A 100 12.46 -9.31 -1.66
CA GLN A 100 13.61 -8.44 -1.93
C GLN A 100 13.21 -7.07 -2.49
N GLU A 101 12.05 -6.95 -3.14
CA GLU A 101 11.55 -5.65 -3.63
C GLU A 101 11.03 -4.79 -2.48
N ILE A 102 10.33 -5.41 -1.51
CA ILE A 102 9.93 -4.75 -0.25
C ILE A 102 11.16 -4.27 0.53
N GLY A 103 12.20 -5.10 0.63
CA GLY A 103 13.48 -4.72 1.24
C GLY A 103 14.11 -3.49 0.59
N ARG A 104 14.16 -3.44 -0.76
CA ARG A 104 14.69 -2.29 -1.51
C ARG A 104 13.86 -1.01 -1.31
N ALA A 105 12.53 -1.10 -1.30
CA ALA A 105 11.67 0.04 -1.03
C ALA A 105 11.88 0.61 0.39
N VAL A 106 12.00 -0.27 1.39
CA VAL A 106 12.30 0.15 2.78
C VAL A 106 13.67 0.82 2.87
N LEU A 107 14.68 0.33 2.15
CA LEU A 107 16.00 1.00 2.08
C LEU A 107 15.92 2.38 1.42
N GLY A 108 15.12 2.54 0.36
CA GLY A 108 14.84 3.84 -0.26
C GLY A 108 14.21 4.83 0.72
N LEU A 109 13.11 4.42 1.37
CA LEU A 109 12.46 5.21 2.42
C LEU A 109 13.40 5.55 3.59
N ALA A 110 14.31 4.65 3.96
CA ALA A 110 15.29 4.87 5.02
C ALA A 110 16.32 5.94 4.64
N GLY A 111 16.79 5.93 3.39
CA GLY A 111 17.62 7.00 2.82
C GLY A 111 16.91 8.36 2.77
N GLU A 112 15.60 8.36 2.49
CA GLU A 112 14.75 9.57 2.54
C GLU A 112 14.35 10.01 3.96
N GLY A 113 14.70 9.23 5.01
CA GLY A 113 14.33 9.53 6.41
C GLY A 113 12.84 9.34 6.73
N ARG A 114 12.08 8.64 5.89
CA ARG A 114 10.62 8.51 5.93
C ARG A 114 10.13 7.44 6.91
N ARG A 115 10.45 7.67 8.19
CA ARG A 115 10.24 6.73 9.31
C ARG A 115 8.78 6.30 9.51
N ARG A 116 7.81 7.18 9.22
CA ARG A 116 6.38 6.87 9.36
C ARG A 116 5.96 5.82 8.32
N GLU A 117 6.34 6.03 7.08
CA GLU A 117 5.99 5.15 5.96
C GLU A 117 6.70 3.79 6.05
N ILE A 118 7.95 3.75 6.51
CA ILE A 118 8.65 2.49 6.83
C ILE A 118 7.84 1.67 7.84
N ARG A 119 7.38 2.32 8.92
CA ARG A 119 6.60 1.65 9.95
C ARG A 119 5.27 1.12 9.40
N ALA A 120 4.50 1.96 8.70
CA ALA A 120 3.22 1.56 8.13
C ALA A 120 3.37 0.39 7.14
N LEU A 121 4.42 0.41 6.30
CA LEU A 121 4.74 -0.69 5.38
C LEU A 121 5.05 -1.99 6.13
N LEU A 122 5.95 -1.95 7.11
CA LEU A 122 6.42 -3.15 7.80
C LEU A 122 5.38 -3.71 8.79
N ASP A 123 4.65 -2.86 9.51
CA ASP A 123 3.56 -3.27 10.40
C ASP A 123 2.46 -4.01 9.60
N ALA A 124 2.19 -3.58 8.36
CA ALA A 124 1.27 -4.27 7.45
C ALA A 124 1.88 -5.55 6.85
N TYR A 125 3.14 -5.48 6.39
CA TYR A 125 3.84 -6.59 5.75
C TYR A 125 3.95 -7.82 6.66
N VAL A 126 4.35 -7.62 7.92
CA VAL A 126 4.49 -8.70 8.91
C VAL A 126 3.14 -9.28 9.36
N ARG A 127 2.04 -8.52 9.29
CA ARG A 127 0.68 -9.04 9.54
C ARG A 127 0.18 -9.97 8.43
N VAL A 128 0.62 -9.74 7.19
CA VAL A 128 0.07 -10.40 5.99
C VAL A 128 0.93 -11.58 5.51
N ARG A 129 2.26 -11.50 5.65
CA ARG A 129 3.18 -12.53 5.12
C ARG A 129 3.62 -13.51 6.20
N THR A 130 4.14 -14.65 5.77
CA THR A 130 4.72 -15.62 6.70
C THR A 130 6.04 -15.07 7.26
N PRO A 131 6.50 -15.54 8.43
CA PRO A 131 7.78 -15.15 9.01
C PRO A 131 8.96 -15.35 8.05
N GLU A 132 8.95 -16.43 7.27
CA GLU A 132 9.99 -16.80 6.29
C GLU A 132 10.00 -15.86 5.08
N GLU A 133 8.83 -15.44 4.60
CA GLU A 133 8.74 -14.41 3.57
C GLU A 133 9.23 -13.07 4.07
N ALA A 134 8.85 -12.69 5.29
CA ALA A 134 9.30 -11.46 5.91
C ALA A 134 10.82 -11.46 6.14
N ALA A 135 11.39 -12.59 6.58
CA ALA A 135 12.84 -12.76 6.72
C ALA A 135 13.59 -12.59 5.39
N ARG A 136 13.08 -13.17 4.28
CA ARG A 136 13.68 -12.98 2.94
C ARG A 136 13.72 -11.51 2.49
N SER A 137 12.87 -10.64 3.02
CA SER A 137 12.93 -9.20 2.68
C SER A 137 14.17 -8.50 3.23
N ALA A 138 14.89 -9.07 4.20
CA ALA A 138 16.11 -8.50 4.76
C ALA A 138 17.33 -8.61 3.81
N GLU A 139 17.31 -9.55 2.86
CA GLU A 139 18.42 -9.86 1.94
C GLU A 139 19.11 -8.65 1.28
N PRO A 140 18.39 -7.61 0.79
CA PRO A 140 19.02 -6.46 0.11
C PRO A 140 19.84 -5.55 1.03
N GLY A 141 19.72 -5.67 2.35
CA GLY A 141 20.43 -4.82 3.31
C GLY A 141 20.18 -5.21 4.77
N PRO A 142 20.67 -6.37 5.24
CA PRO A 142 20.26 -6.96 6.52
C PRO A 142 20.49 -6.05 7.73
N GLY A 143 21.62 -5.33 7.76
CA GLY A 143 21.98 -4.44 8.89
C GLY A 143 20.99 -3.30 9.13
N THR A 144 20.27 -2.85 8.10
CA THR A 144 19.20 -1.84 8.23
C THR A 144 17.83 -2.51 8.37
N LEU A 145 17.58 -3.59 7.62
CA LEU A 145 16.26 -4.18 7.49
C LEU A 145 15.87 -5.07 8.67
N VAL A 146 16.79 -5.85 9.23
CA VAL A 146 16.49 -6.76 10.35
C VAL A 146 15.96 -6.02 11.58
N PRO A 147 16.60 -4.93 12.09
CA PRO A 147 16.07 -4.19 13.23
C PRO A 147 14.68 -3.59 12.97
N LEU A 148 14.41 -3.12 11.75
CA LEU A 148 13.12 -2.54 11.37
C LEU A 148 12.01 -3.61 11.30
N LEU A 149 12.31 -4.77 10.71
CA LEU A 149 11.42 -5.92 10.63
C LEU A 149 11.06 -6.46 12.02
N LEU A 150 12.04 -6.60 12.91
CA LEU A 150 11.85 -7.05 14.28
C LEU A 150 11.04 -6.06 15.13
N ALA A 151 11.25 -4.76 14.92
CA ALA A 151 10.48 -3.71 15.58
C ALA A 151 9.01 -3.70 15.14
N ALA A 152 8.75 -3.87 13.84
CA ALA A 152 7.40 -3.99 13.30
C ALA A 152 6.68 -5.24 13.83
N ALA A 153 7.35 -6.41 13.79
CA ALA A 153 6.80 -7.65 14.34
C ALA A 153 6.40 -7.54 15.81
N ARG A 154 7.25 -6.90 16.62
CA ARG A 154 6.97 -6.61 18.04
C ARG A 154 5.79 -5.65 18.23
N GLY A 155 5.53 -4.76 17.27
CA GLY A 155 4.32 -3.94 17.21
C GLY A 155 3.05 -4.69 16.78
N VAL A 156 3.17 -5.93 16.28
CA VAL A 156 2.04 -6.80 15.94
C VAL A 156 1.68 -7.72 17.11
N SER A 157 2.63 -8.55 17.56
CA SER A 157 2.51 -9.37 18.78
C SER A 157 3.88 -9.92 19.21
N GLU A 158 3.98 -10.41 20.44
CA GLU A 158 5.20 -11.08 20.92
C GLU A 158 5.47 -12.39 20.16
N GLU A 159 4.43 -13.18 19.89
CA GLU A 159 4.48 -14.39 19.05
C GLU A 159 5.11 -14.09 17.67
N ARG A 160 4.59 -13.08 16.96
CA ARG A 160 5.10 -12.67 15.64
C ARG A 160 6.54 -12.17 15.68
N HIS A 161 6.96 -11.57 16.79
CA HIS A 161 8.35 -11.19 16.99
C HIS A 161 9.26 -12.43 17.07
N TRP A 162 8.89 -13.43 17.88
CA TRP A 162 9.70 -14.65 18.03
C TRP A 162 9.70 -15.53 16.78
N ASP A 163 8.56 -15.65 16.09
CA ASP A 163 8.47 -16.32 14.79
C ASP A 163 9.46 -15.72 13.78
N LEU A 164 9.50 -14.38 13.71
CA LEU A 164 10.38 -13.67 12.78
C LEU A 164 11.86 -13.77 13.19
N VAL A 165 12.17 -13.72 14.48
CA VAL A 165 13.53 -14.03 14.99
C VAL A 165 13.97 -15.44 14.56
N HIS A 166 13.08 -16.43 14.65
CA HIS A 166 13.37 -17.79 14.20
C HIS A 166 13.62 -17.85 12.69
N ALA A 167 12.70 -17.30 11.89
CA ALA A 167 12.82 -17.29 10.43
C ALA A 167 14.05 -16.53 9.92
N LEU A 168 14.43 -15.43 10.55
CA LEU A 168 15.66 -14.69 10.23
C LEU A 168 16.92 -15.54 10.49
N ARG A 169 16.99 -16.27 11.60
CA ARG A 169 18.10 -17.20 11.89
C ARG A 169 18.17 -18.34 10.89
N VAL A 170 17.02 -18.92 10.51
CA VAL A 170 16.94 -19.96 9.47
C VAL A 170 17.41 -19.42 8.10
N ALA A 171 17.12 -18.16 7.80
CA ALA A 171 17.60 -17.47 6.60
C ALA A 171 19.08 -17.01 6.69
N GLY A 172 19.79 -17.29 7.79
CA GLY A 172 21.21 -16.93 7.97
C GLY A 172 21.47 -15.49 8.42
N PHE A 173 20.44 -14.73 8.82
CA PHE A 173 20.59 -13.37 9.32
C PHE A 173 20.75 -13.32 10.84
N THR A 174 21.59 -12.41 11.33
CA THR A 174 21.72 -12.11 12.76
C THR A 174 20.51 -11.29 13.23
N ALA A 175 19.69 -11.87 14.12
CA ALA A 175 18.48 -11.29 14.70
C ALA A 175 18.61 -11.11 16.22
#